data_AF-A0A520CC23-F1
#
_entry.id   AF-A0A520CC23-F1
#
_cell.length_a   1.000
_cell.length_b   1.000
_cell.length_c   1.000
_cell.angle_alpha   90.00
_cell.angle_beta   90.00
_cell.angle_gamma   90.00
#
_symmetry.space_group_name_H-M   'P 1'
#
loop_
_entity.id
_entity.type
_entity.pdbx_description
1 polymer ?
#
loop_
_entity_poly.entity_id
_entity_poly.type
_entity_poly.pdbx_seq_one_letter_code
_entity_poly.pdbx_strand_id
1 'polypeptide(L)' 'MNPDESFMAGIPAEEIRQHFSLAAARAGLLRPGEPIDQTQIDFATEIVTICARLLDRYPHPECRYDTLGDLVRGQLFEL' A
#
# COMPACT_ATOMS: atom_id res chain seq x y z
N MET A 1 3.21 -7.95 -22.11
CA MET A 1 3.00 -7.04 -20.97
C MET A 1 4.07 -7.40 -19.97
N ASN A 2 5.06 -6.52 -19.78
CA ASN A 2 6.14 -6.77 -18.84
C ASN A 2 5.55 -6.63 -17.42
N PRO A 3 5.65 -7.63 -16.52
CA PRO A 3 5.05 -7.55 -15.19
C PRO A 3 5.57 -6.38 -14.34
N ASP A 4 6.69 -5.77 -14.75
CA ASP A 4 7.28 -4.58 -14.11
C ASP A 4 6.64 -3.25 -14.52
N GLU A 5 5.73 -3.23 -15.50
CA GLU A 5 4.97 -2.02 -15.89
C GLU A 5 3.64 -1.88 -15.15
N SER A 6 3.44 -2.59 -14.03
CA SER A 6 2.28 -2.39 -13.16
C SER A 6 2.53 -1.20 -12.24
N PHE A 7 1.97 -0.04 -12.59
CA PHE A 7 2.05 1.18 -11.79
C PHE A 7 0.83 1.27 -10.87
N MET A 8 1.05 1.19 -9.57
CA MET A 8 0.08 1.61 -8.57
C MET A 8 0.47 3.03 -8.13
N ALA A 9 -0.43 4.00 -8.35
CA ALA A 9 -0.21 5.42 -8.03
C ALA A 9 1.06 6.07 -8.64
N GLY A 10 1.61 5.51 -9.73
CA GLY A 10 2.81 6.03 -10.40
C GLY A 10 4.14 5.51 -9.84
N ILE A 11 4.09 4.57 -8.88
CA ILE A 11 5.29 3.96 -8.29
C ILE A 11 5.55 2.60 -8.97
N PRO A 12 6.81 2.29 -9.33
CA PRO A 12 7.18 0.99 -9.88
C PRO A 12 6.81 -0.17 -8.96
N ALA A 13 6.33 -1.28 -9.54
CA ALA A 13 5.95 -2.48 -8.78
C ALA A 13 7.08 -3.03 -7.88
N GLU A 14 8.34 -2.90 -8.30
CA GLU A 14 9.49 -3.32 -7.52
C GLU A 14 9.67 -2.50 -6.24
N GLU A 15 9.46 -1.19 -6.31
CA GLU A 15 9.57 -0.28 -5.17
C GLU A 15 8.47 -0.58 -4.15
N ILE A 16 7.24 -0.82 -4.62
CA ILE A 16 6.13 -1.29 -3.78
C ILE A 16 6.48 -2.60 -3.07
N ARG A 17 7.03 -3.58 -3.79
CA ARG A 17 7.47 -4.86 -3.19
C ARG A 17 8.49 -4.66 -2.07
N GLN A 18 9.42 -3.72 -2.24
CA GLN A 18 10.42 -3.40 -1.23
C GLN A 18 9.79 -2.78 0.03
N HIS A 19 8.87 -1.84 -0.11
CA HIS A 19 8.16 -1.23 1.04
C HIS A 19 7.37 -2.27 1.84
N PHE A 20 6.64 -3.16 1.16
CA PHE A 20 5.92 -4.25 1.83
C PHE A 20 6.87 -5.24 2.51
N SER A 21 7.98 -5.61 1.88
CA SER A 21 8.99 -6.51 2.48
C SER A 21 9.59 -5.88 3.74
N LEU A 22 9.90 -4.58 3.70
CA LEU A 22 10.42 -3.83 4.84
C LEU A 22 9.41 -3.76 5.98
N ALA A 23 8.14 -3.48 5.67
CA ALA A 23 7.06 -3.44 6.66
C ALA A 23 6.82 -4.82 7.29
N ALA A 24 6.81 -5.89 6.49
CA ALA A 24 6.66 -7.26 6.97
C ALA A 24 7.84 -7.70 7.86
N ALA A 25 9.07 -7.31 7.52
CA ALA A 25 10.23 -7.55 8.35
C ALA A 25 10.18 -6.78 9.68
N ARG A 26 9.76 -5.50 9.65
CA ARG A 26 9.54 -4.69 10.87
C ARG A 26 8.45 -5.30 11.77
N ALA A 27 7.42 -5.90 11.18
CA ALA A 27 6.35 -6.59 11.90
C ALA A 27 6.75 -8.00 12.39
N GLY A 28 7.94 -8.51 12.05
CA GLY A 28 8.40 -9.85 12.43
C GLY A 28 7.71 -10.99 11.66
N LEU A 29 7.03 -10.67 10.55
CA LEU A 29 6.34 -11.64 9.70
C LEU A 29 7.31 -12.33 8.72
N LEU A 30 8.39 -11.65 8.35
CA LEU A 30 9.44 -12.14 7.46
C LEU A 30 10.82 -11.83 8.05
N ARG A 31 11.84 -12.59 7.63
CA ARG A 31 13.23 -12.22 7.90
C ARG A 31 13.68 -11.09 6.96
N PRO A 32 14.62 -10.23 7.37
CA PRO A 32 15.22 -9.24 6.47
C PRO A 32 15.81 -9.92 5.22
N GLY A 33 15.39 -9.47 4.04
CA GLY A 33 15.83 -10.02 2.74
C GLY A 33 15.07 -11.25 2.27
N GLU A 34 14.08 -11.74 3.03
CA GLU A 34 13.16 -12.79 2.58
C GLU A 34 12.17 -12.19 1.57
N PRO A 35 12.00 -12.82 0.39
CA PRO A 35 11.09 -12.30 -0.63
C PRO A 35 9.65 -12.42 -0.16
N ILE A 36 8.88 -11.35 -0.35
CA ILE A 36 7.43 -11.38 -0.16
C ILE A 36 6.75 -11.86 -1.45
N ASP A 37 5.72 -12.69 -1.32
CA ASP A 37 4.92 -13.16 -2.46
C ASP A 37 4.03 -12.01 -2.98
N GLN A 38 3.93 -11.85 -4.29
CA GLN A 38 3.02 -10.90 -4.92
C GLN A 38 1.57 -11.10 -4.44
N THR A 39 1.14 -12.33 -4.22
CA THR A 39 -0.20 -12.66 -3.68
C THR A 39 -0.42 -12.06 -2.29
N GLN A 40 0.63 -12.01 -1.45
CA GLN A 40 0.56 -11.42 -0.11
C GLN A 40 0.45 -9.89 -0.19
N ILE A 41 1.15 -9.27 -1.15
CA ILE A 41 1.04 -7.83 -1.41
C ILE A 41 -0.35 -7.47 -1.91
N ASP A 42 -0.88 -8.25 -2.85
CA ASP A 42 -2.21 -8.03 -3.42
C ASP A 42 -3.28 -8.12 -2.31
N PHE A 43 -3.17 -9.13 -1.44
CA PHE A 43 -4.07 -9.28 -0.29
C PHE A 43 -3.96 -8.11 0.71
N ALA A 44 -2.74 -7.70 1.06
CA ALA A 44 -2.54 -6.56 1.97
C ALA A 44 -3.08 -5.25 1.38
N THR A 45 -2.88 -5.04 0.07
CA THR A 45 -3.43 -3.92 -0.69
C THR A 45 -4.96 -3.93 -0.68
N GLU A 46 -5.58 -5.10 -0.81
CA GLU A 46 -7.03 -5.24 -0.76
C GLU A 46 -7.60 -4.89 0.63
N ILE A 47 -6.94 -5.33 1.70
CA ILE A 47 -7.30 -4.93 3.07
C ILE A 47 -7.25 -3.40 3.23
N VAL A 48 -6.15 -2.76 2.81
CA VAL A 48 -6.01 -1.30 2.89
C VAL A 48 -7.09 -0.60 2.06
N THR A 49 -7.40 -1.13 0.88
CA THR A 49 -8.48 -0.61 0.01
C THR A 49 -9.84 -0.70 0.70
N ILE A 50 -10.15 -1.80 1.38
CA ILE A 50 -11.41 -1.96 2.13
C ILE A 50 -11.46 -0.96 3.30
N CYS A 51 -10.38 -0.84 4.06
CA CYS A 51 -10.27 0.14 5.15
C CYS A 51 -10.46 1.57 4.64
N ALA A 52 -9.82 1.95 3.54
CA ALA A 52 -9.96 3.25 2.92
C ALA A 52 -11.42 3.52 2.47
N ARG A 53 -12.09 2.53 1.86
CA ARG A 53 -13.51 2.65 1.47
C ARG A 53 -14.45 2.93 2.64
N LEU A 54 -14.20 2.34 3.81
CA LEU A 54 -14.97 2.63 5.03
C LEU A 54 -14.78 4.08 5.51
N LEU A 55 -13.64 4.68 5.16
CA LEU A 55 -13.22 6.01 5.56
C LEU A 55 -13.56 7.10 4.52
N ASP A 56 -13.89 6.76 3.28
CA ASP A 56 -14.26 7.71 2.20
C ASP A 56 -15.43 8.62 2.57
N ARG A 57 -16.28 8.21 3.52
CA ARG A 57 -17.40 9.03 4.03
C ARG A 57 -16.96 10.15 5.00
N TYR A 58 -15.71 10.17 5.43
CA TYR A 58 -15.18 11.15 6.36
C TYR A 58 -14.22 12.09 5.62
N PRO A 59 -14.51 13.40 5.58
CA PRO A 59 -13.63 14.38 4.94
C PRO A 59 -12.31 14.52 5.70
N HIS A 60 -11.22 14.78 4.98
CA HIS A 60 -9.93 15.05 5.59
C HIS A 60 -9.96 16.44 6.26
N PRO A 61 -9.59 16.56 7.55
CA PRO A 61 -9.71 17.83 8.29
C PRO A 61 -8.78 18.92 7.76
N GLU A 62 -7.65 18.54 7.16
CA GLU A 62 -6.62 19.47 6.67
C GLU A 62 -6.63 19.63 5.14
N CYS A 63 -7.43 18.85 4.42
CA CYS A 63 -7.49 18.89 2.96
C CYS A 63 -8.95 18.82 2.49
N ARG A 64 -9.45 19.93 1.94
CA ARG A 64 -10.87 20.10 1.60
C ARG A 64 -11.37 19.11 0.53
N TYR A 65 -10.48 18.61 -0.32
CA TYR A 65 -10.83 17.79 -1.47
C TYR A 65 -10.60 16.28 -1.23
N ASP A 66 -9.93 15.94 -0.13
CA ASP A 66 -9.56 14.56 0.18
C ASP A 66 -10.45 14.00 1.28
N THR A 67 -10.58 12.69 1.28
CA THR A 67 -11.20 11.92 2.36
C THR A 67 -10.13 11.31 3.26
N LEU A 68 -10.51 10.85 4.45
CA LEU A 68 -9.62 10.02 5.27
C LEU A 68 -9.25 8.71 4.55
N GLY A 69 -10.07 8.24 3.61
CA GLY A 69 -9.73 7.11 2.75
C GLY A 69 -8.59 7.43 1.79
N ASP A 70 -8.55 8.65 1.24
CA ASP A 70 -7.47 9.09 0.35
C ASP A 70 -6.14 9.22 1.09
N LEU A 71 -6.17 9.71 2.33
CA LEU A 71 -4.98 9.72 3.20
C LEU A 71 -4.44 8.30 3.41
N VAL A 72 -5.29 7.33 3.76
CA VAL A 72 -4.88 5.94 3.99
C VAL A 72 -4.31 5.31 2.72
N ARG A 73 -4.90 5.57 1.54
CA ARG A 73 -4.35 5.12 0.26
C ARG A 73 -2.98 5.74 -0.02
N GLY A 74 -2.81 7.04 0.28
CA GLY A 74 -1.53 7.74 0.13
C GLY A 74 -0.42 7.16 1.02
N GLN A 75 -0.73 6.84 2.28
CA GLN A 75 0.23 6.28 3.23
C GLN A 75 0.80 4.91 2.82
N LEU A 76 0.10 4.15 1.97
CA LEU A 76 0.61 2.89 1.42
C LEU A 76 1.92 3.09 0.64
N PHE A 77 2.11 4.29 0.10
CA PHE A 77 3.17 4.65 -0.83
C PHE A 77 4.29 5.50 -0.22
N GLU A 78 4.18 5.87 1.07
CA GLU A 78 5.15 6.73 1.78
C GLU A 78 6.11 5.95 2.72
N LEU A 79 6.12 4.60 2.64
CA LEU A 79 6.71 3.72 3.67
C LEU A 79 8.23 3.56 3.69
#